data_AF-A0A972ZZX3-F1
#
_entry.id   AF-A0A972ZZX3-F1
#
_cell.length_a   1.000
_cell.length_b   1.000
_cell.length_c   1.000
_cell.angle_alpha   90.00
_cell.angle_beta   90.00
_cell.angle_gamma   90.00
#
_symmetry.space_group_name_H-M   'P 1'
#
loop_
_entity.id
_entity.type
_entity.pdbx_description
1 polymer ?
#
loop_
_entity_poly.entity_id
_entity_poly.type
_entity_poly.pdbx_seq_one_letter_code
_entity_poly.pdbx_strand_id
1 'polypeptide(L)' 'MKQMFSRFKPYCPDQILLLPPDMKDWLPEGDLAYFIMDVAESLDLSAIYSRYSGSR' A
#
# COMPACT_ATOMS: atom_id res chain seq x y z
N MET A 1 4.56 20.96 22.51
CA MET A 1 3.81 21.13 21.24
C MET A 1 2.93 19.91 21.07
N LYS A 2 1.61 20.07 20.97
CA LYS A 2 0.65 18.96 20.81
C LYS A 2 0.78 18.39 19.39
N GLN A 3 1.10 17.10 19.27
CA GLN A 3 1.03 16.39 17.99
C GLN A 3 -0.44 16.24 17.60
N MET A 4 -0.82 16.89 16.50
CA MET A 4 -2.12 16.73 15.87
C MET A 4 -1.96 15.61 14.85
N PHE A 5 -2.59 14.46 15.11
CA PHE A 5 -2.53 13.31 14.21
C PHE A 5 -3.23 13.64 12.89
N SER A 6 -2.45 14.09 11.91
CA SER A 6 -2.83 14.12 10.50
C SER A 6 -2.87 12.69 9.97
N ARG A 7 -3.78 12.41 9.01
CA ARG A 7 -3.93 11.10 8.34
C ARG A 7 -2.67 10.65 7.56
N PHE A 8 -1.65 11.50 7.47
CA PHE A 8 -0.48 11.30 6.64
C PHE A 8 0.80 11.13 7.47
N LYS A 9 1.73 10.32 6.95
CA LYS A 9 3.02 10.07 7.59
C LYS A 9 3.85 11.37 7.70
N PRO A 10 4.50 11.62 8.84
CA PRO A 10 5.44 12.72 9.02
C PRO A 10 6.77 12.45 8.29
N TYR A 11 7.42 13.54 7.88
CA TYR A 11 8.62 13.56 7.05
C TYR A 11 9.89 13.15 7.83
N CYS A 12 10.63 12.14 7.34
CA CYS A 12 11.87 11.64 7.94
C CYS A 12 12.96 11.44 6.85
N PRO A 13 13.89 12.40 6.67
CA PRO A 13 14.76 12.46 5.50
C PRO A 13 16.08 11.66 5.57
N ASP A 14 16.54 11.19 6.74
CA ASP A 14 17.70 10.26 6.85
C ASP A 14 17.30 8.80 6.55
N GLN A 15 16.27 8.66 5.73
CA GLN A 15 15.65 7.41 5.35
C GLN A 15 16.30 6.92 4.06
N ILE A 16 17.18 5.93 4.19
CA ILE A 16 18.01 5.38 3.10
C ILE A 16 17.18 4.42 2.23
N LEU A 17 16.29 4.94 1.38
CA LEU A 17 15.57 4.14 0.38
C LEU A 17 15.33 4.98 -0.89
N LEU A 18 16.11 4.70 -1.95
CA LEU A 18 15.97 5.37 -3.26
C LEU A 18 14.64 5.00 -3.95
N LEU A 19 14.22 3.76 -3.79
CA LEU A 19 12.91 3.23 -4.14
C LEU A 19 12.42 2.40 -2.96
N PRO A 20 11.10 2.26 -2.74
CA PRO A 20 10.63 1.18 -1.88
C PRO A 20 11.23 -0.13 -2.42
N PRO A 21 11.79 -0.99 -1.56
CA PRO A 21 12.25 -2.29 -2.00
C PRO A 21 11.07 -3.02 -2.66
N ASP A 22 11.33 -3.78 -3.72
CA ASP A 22 10.29 -4.63 -4.25
C ASP A 22 9.91 -5.62 -3.15
N MET A 23 8.63 -5.63 -2.76
CA MET A 23 8.15 -6.54 -1.73
C MET A 23 8.25 -7.99 -2.21
N LYS A 24 8.31 -8.22 -3.53
CA LYS A 24 8.53 -9.52 -4.13
C LYS A 24 9.95 -10.04 -3.89
N ASP A 25 10.93 -9.18 -3.70
CA ASP A 25 12.30 -9.60 -3.35
C ASP A 25 12.38 -10.23 -1.95
N TRP A 26 11.36 -10.02 -1.11
CA TRP A 26 11.28 -10.59 0.23
C TRP A 26 10.47 -11.90 0.28
N LEU A 27 9.75 -12.22 -0.79
CA LEU A 27 8.84 -13.36 -0.83
C LEU A 27 9.52 -14.54 -1.54
N PRO A 28 9.56 -15.73 -0.91
CA PRO A 28 10.00 -16.94 -1.59
C PRO A 28 9.11 -17.27 -2.80
N GLU A 29 9.66 -18.01 -3.76
CA GLU A 29 8.87 -18.57 -4.85
C GLU A 29 7.74 -19.45 -4.29
N GLY A 30 6.52 -19.27 -4.81
CA GLY A 30 5.34 -20.01 -4.39
C GLY A 30 4.71 -19.54 -3.07
N ASP A 31 5.11 -18.39 -2.53
CA ASP A 31 4.47 -17.82 -1.34
C ASP A 31 2.97 -17.53 -1.57
N LEU A 32 2.16 -17.77 -0.54
CA LEU A 32 0.69 -17.57 -0.57
C LEU A 32 0.30 -16.11 -0.85
N ALA A 33 1.17 -15.14 -0.56
CA ALA A 33 0.96 -13.74 -0.90
C ALA A 33 0.65 -13.54 -2.39
N TYR A 34 1.30 -14.29 -3.28
CA TYR A 34 1.03 -14.22 -4.72
C TYR A 34 -0.38 -14.71 -5.06
N PHE A 35 -0.84 -15.79 -4.44
CA PHE A 35 -2.21 -16.26 -4.62
C PHE A 35 -3.25 -15.23 -4.15
N ILE A 36 -2.99 -14.53 -3.05
CA ILE A 36 -3.88 -13.47 -2.58
C ILE A 36 -3.89 -12.29 -3.56
N MET A 37 -2.75 -11.94 -4.16
CA MET A 37 -2.67 -10.92 -5.22
C MET A 37 -3.54 -11.32 -6.42
N ASP A 38 -3.41 -12.56 -6.90
CA ASP A 38 -4.21 -13.08 -8.02
C ASP A 38 -5.71 -13.05 -7.71
N VAL A 39 -6.11 -13.45 -6.49
CA VAL A 39 -7.51 -13.39 -6.06
C VAL A 39 -7.98 -11.94 -6.00
N ALA A 40 -7.20 -11.03 -5.41
CA ALA A 40 -7.57 -9.63 -5.29
C ALA A 40 -7.77 -8.96 -6.66
N GLU A 41 -6.95 -9.31 -7.66
CA GLU A 41 -7.11 -8.85 -9.04
C GLU A 41 -8.42 -9.34 -9.69
N SER A 42 -8.94 -10.48 -9.27
CA SER A 42 -10.19 -11.04 -9.81
C SER A 42 -11.48 -10.46 -9.21
N LEU A 43 -11.39 -9.74 -8.08
CA LEU A 43 -12.55 -9.20 -7.38
C LEU A 43 -13.04 -7.88 -8.00
N ASP A 44 -14.37 -7.71 -8.08
CA ASP A 44 -14.95 -6.41 -8.41
C ASP A 44 -14.88 -5.47 -7.20
N LEU A 45 -13.89 -4.58 -7.21
CA LEU A 45 -13.65 -3.58 -6.15
C LEU A 45 -14.31 -2.22 -6.45
N SER A 46 -15.14 -2.12 -7.51
CA SER A 46 -15.74 -0.85 -7.98
C SER A 46 -16.53 -0.13 -6.89
N ALA A 47 -17.29 -0.85 -6.07
CA ALA A 47 -18.06 -0.29 -4.95
C ALA A 47 -17.17 0.36 -3.87
N ILE A 48 -15.98 -0.21 -3.62
CA ILE A 48 -14.99 0.34 -2.69
C ILE A 48 -14.37 1.61 -3.29
N TYR A 49 -13.89 1.53 -4.53
CA TYR A 49 -13.24 2.66 -5.19
C TYR A 49 -14.17 3.83 -5.49
N SER A 50 -15.47 3.57 -5.71
CA SER A 50 -16.47 4.62 -5.92
C SER A 50 -16.59 5.59 -4.74
N ARG A 51 -16.23 5.19 -3.51
CA ARG A 51 -16.19 6.12 -2.36
C ARG A 51 -14.99 7.04 -2.37
N TYR A 52 -13.91 6.66 -3.07
CA TYR A 52 -12.68 7.46 -3.16
C TYR A 52 -12.65 8.37 -4.38
N SER A 53 -13.47 8.12 -5.41
CA SER A 53 -13.51 8.90 -6.66
C SER A 53 -14.12 10.30 -6.54
N GLY A 54 -14.73 10.63 -5.39
CA GLY A 54 -15.38 11.93 -5.14
C GLY A 54 -14.58 12.91 -4.27
N SER A 55 -13.38 12.56 -3.83
CA SER A 55 -12.55 13.43 -2.99
C SER A 55 -11.63 14.29 -3.86
N ARG A 56 -12.19 15.34 -4.47
CA ARG A 56 -11.44 16.47 -5.03
C ARG A 56 -11.47 17.66 -4.07
#